data_AF-A0A5C7QQE8-F1
#
_entry.id   AF-A0A5C7QQE8-F1
#
_cell.length_a   1.000
_cell.length_b   1.000
_cell.length_c   1.000
_cell.angle_alpha   90.00
_cell.angle_beta   90.00
_cell.angle_gamma   90.00
#
_symmetry.space_group_name_H-M   'P 1'
#
loop_
_entity.id
_entity.type
_entity.pdbx_description
1 polymer ?
#
loop_
_entity_poly.entity_id
_entity_poly.type
_entity_poly.pdbx_seq_one_letter_code
_entity_poly.pdbx_strand_id
1 'polypeptide(L)'
;MEPLLLWILVSILVLLILVPFLIGLLLSPYQRATRVELVKAPINDTWSTLSDLSRQTEWRTDLKSVQLKDDDEGMRWIESLAQGGKITARKQKEVVNKEIVVQLSKGSQVIGTREAVLSAVPGGTRITFTETAVTKNPWQRLNMHMGSKVDKHLQSYIEQFKARFKR
;
A
#
# COMPACT_ATOMS: atom_id res chain seq x y z
N MET A 1 4.03 -51.36 -2.52
CA MET A 1 4.77 -50.34 -3.31
C MET A 1 6.25 -50.64 -3.15
N GLU A 2 6.99 -50.76 -4.26
CA GLU A 2 8.44 -50.95 -4.16
C GLU A 2 9.07 -49.76 -3.42
N PRO A 3 10.03 -49.99 -2.51
CA PRO A 3 10.63 -48.93 -1.70
C PRO A 3 11.22 -47.80 -2.57
N LEU A 4 11.72 -48.14 -3.77
CA LEU A 4 12.21 -47.17 -4.75
C LEU A 4 11.13 -46.18 -5.22
N LEU A 5 9.92 -46.68 -5.54
CA LEU A 5 8.81 -45.83 -5.99
C LEU A 5 8.37 -44.86 -4.89
N LEU A 6 8.38 -45.32 -3.63
CA LEU A 6 8.07 -44.48 -2.49
C LEU A 6 9.09 -43.34 -2.31
N TRP A 7 10.39 -43.62 -2.43
CA TRP A 7 11.42 -42.59 -2.35
C TRP A 7 11.36 -41.58 -3.50
N ILE A 8 11.01 -42.02 -4.71
CA ILE A 8 10.79 -41.12 -5.86
C ILE A 8 9.62 -40.18 -5.58
N LEU A 9 8.49 -40.70 -5.11
CA LEU A 9 7.31 -39.88 -4.77
C LEU A 9 7.62 -38.87 -3.67
N VAL A 10 8.32 -39.28 -2.62
CA VAL A 10 8.76 -38.38 -1.53
C VAL A 10 9.68 -37.29 -2.07
N SER A 11 10.66 -37.64 -2.91
CA SER A 11 11.60 -36.68 -3.50
C SER A 11 10.88 -35.64 -4.36
N ILE A 12 9.90 -36.07 -5.17
CA ILE A 12 9.08 -35.18 -5.99
C ILE A 12 8.27 -34.24 -5.09
N LEU A 13 7.65 -34.75 -4.03
CA LEU A 13 6.87 -33.93 -3.10
C LEU A 13 7.74 -32.88 -2.40
N VAL A 14 8.94 -33.27 -1.96
CA VAL A 14 9.91 -32.35 -1.36
C VAL A 14 10.31 -31.26 -2.35
N LEU A 15 10.61 -31.62 -3.60
CA LEU A 15 10.97 -30.65 -4.65
C LEU A 15 9.82 -29.68 -4.95
N LEU A 16 8.57 -30.15 -5.00
CA LEU A 16 7.39 -29.31 -5.23
C LEU A 16 7.18 -28.24 -4.16
N ILE A 17 7.66 -28.46 -2.94
CA ILE A 17 7.60 -27.48 -1.84
C ILE A 17 8.88 -26.64 -1.79
N LEU A 18 10.04 -27.27 -1.93
CA LEU A 18 11.33 -26.62 -1.77
C LEU A 18 11.59 -25.59 -2.88
N VAL A 19 11.28 -25.92 -4.13
CA VAL A 19 11.56 -25.03 -5.27
C VAL A 19 10.77 -23.71 -5.18
N PRO A 20 9.44 -23.68 -5.00
CA PRO A 20 8.71 -22.43 -4.83
C PRO A 20 9.16 -21.61 -3.62
N PHE A 21 9.53 -22.27 -2.52
CA PHE A 21 10.05 -21.59 -1.33
C PHE A 21 11.38 -20.88 -1.61
N LEU A 22 12.32 -21.55 -2.29
CA LEU A 22 13.61 -20.97 -2.68
C LEU A 22 13.42 -19.81 -3.66
N ILE A 23 12.51 -19.94 -4.64
CA ILE A 23 12.16 -18.82 -5.54
C ILE A 23 11.64 -17.64 -4.71
N GLY A 24 10.72 -17.89 -3.76
CA GLY A 24 10.20 -16.88 -2.85
C GLY A 24 11.28 -16.15 -2.03
N LEU A 25 12.37 -16.84 -1.65
CA LEU A 25 13.49 -16.24 -0.93
C LEU A 25 14.32 -15.30 -1.81
N LEU A 26 14.49 -15.66 -3.09
CA LEU A 26 15.22 -14.85 -4.08
C LEU A 26 14.44 -13.61 -4.55
N LEU A 27 13.11 -13.65 -4.43
CA LEU A 27 12.26 -12.51 -4.79
C LEU A 27 12.44 -11.34 -3.80
N SER A 28 12.45 -10.13 -4.36
CA SER A 28 12.51 -8.90 -3.58
C SER A 28 11.35 -8.84 -2.58
N PRO A 29 11.62 -8.49 -1.31
CA PRO A 29 10.56 -8.24 -0.33
C PRO A 29 9.76 -6.97 -0.63
N TYR A 30 10.24 -6.13 -1.55
CA TYR A 30 9.62 -4.85 -1.89
C TYR A 30 8.87 -4.96 -3.22
N GLN A 31 7.64 -4.44 -3.24
CA GLN A 31 6.85 -4.24 -4.46
C GLN A 31 6.44 -2.78 -4.51
N ARG A 32 6.76 -2.08 -5.60
CA ARG A 32 6.50 -0.64 -5.75
C ARG A 32 5.59 -0.41 -6.95
N ALA A 33 4.53 0.36 -6.74
CA ALA A 33 3.68 0.89 -7.81
C ALA A 33 3.76 2.42 -7.77
N THR A 34 3.92 3.04 -8.95
CA THR A 34 3.93 4.50 -9.09
C THR A 34 2.99 4.90 -10.22
N ARG A 35 2.21 5.97 -10.00
CA ARG A 35 1.26 6.55 -10.95
C ARG A 35 1.31 8.06 -10.89
N VAL A 36 1.20 8.68 -12.06
CA VAL A 36 1.17 10.15 -12.20
C VAL A 36 -0.19 10.53 -12.75
N GLU A 37 -0.88 11.41 -12.02
CA GLU A 37 -2.26 11.79 -12.33
C GLU A 37 -2.41 13.31 -12.31
N LEU A 38 -3.30 13.81 -13.17
CA LEU A 38 -3.73 15.20 -13.16
C LEU A 38 -5.09 15.29 -12.47
N VAL A 39 -5.14 16.04 -11.38
CA VAL A 39 -6.37 16.37 -10.67
C VAL A 39 -6.77 17.78 -11.03
N LYS A 40 -8.00 17.94 -11.53
CA LYS A 40 -8.58 19.23 -11.94
C LYS A 40 -9.03 20.05 -10.73
N ALA A 41 -8.11 20.31 -9.80
CA ALA A 41 -8.34 21.09 -8.60
C ALA A 41 -7.05 21.85 -8.21
N PRO A 42 -7.18 23.00 -7.52
CA PRO A 42 -6.04 23.72 -6.95
C PRO A 42 -5.21 22.85 -6.00
N ILE A 43 -3.93 23.20 -5.86
CA ILE A 43 -3.01 22.43 -5.02
C ILE A 43 -3.39 22.45 -3.54
N ASN A 44 -3.93 23.56 -3.05
CA ASN A 44 -4.39 23.68 -1.66
C ASN A 44 -5.56 22.72 -1.35
N ASP A 45 -6.52 22.60 -2.27
CA ASP A 45 -7.68 21.71 -2.11
C ASP A 45 -7.28 20.24 -2.21
N THR A 46 -6.36 19.96 -3.14
CA THR A 46 -5.76 18.64 -3.32
C THR A 46 -4.96 18.23 -2.08
N TRP A 47 -4.14 19.15 -1.57
CA TRP A 47 -3.32 18.96 -0.38
C TRP A 47 -4.18 18.71 0.85
N SER A 48 -5.12 19.61 1.15
CA SER A 48 -6.03 19.49 2.30
C SER A 48 -6.80 18.17 2.27
N THR A 49 -7.25 17.71 1.10
CA THR A 49 -7.94 16.41 0.98
C THR A 49 -7.05 15.21 1.32
N LEU A 50 -5.74 15.28 1.02
CA LEU A 50 -4.76 14.23 1.35
C LEU A 50 -4.31 14.31 2.81
N SER A 51 -4.05 15.53 3.32
CA SER A 51 -3.46 15.76 4.63
C SER A 51 -4.48 15.77 5.76
N ASP A 52 -5.77 16.06 5.49
CA ASP A 52 -6.84 16.00 6.47
C ASP A 52 -7.25 14.54 6.74
N LEU A 53 -6.53 13.93 7.68
CA LEU A 53 -6.69 12.54 8.08
C LEU A 53 -8.09 12.25 8.64
N SER A 54 -8.70 13.24 9.32
CA SER A 54 -10.00 13.08 9.97
C SER A 54 -11.14 12.91 8.97
N ARG A 55 -10.97 13.47 7.77
CA ARG A 55 -11.97 13.47 6.70
C ARG A 55 -11.71 12.43 5.62
N GLN A 56 -10.73 11.53 5.81
CA GLN A 56 -10.42 10.53 4.79
C GLN A 56 -11.60 9.59 4.49
N THR A 57 -12.44 9.28 5.48
CA THR A 57 -13.64 8.45 5.27
C THR A 57 -14.69 9.09 4.38
N GLU A 58 -14.62 10.40 4.10
CA GLU A 58 -15.54 11.09 3.19
C GLU A 58 -15.33 10.70 1.73
N TRP A 59 -14.13 10.23 1.38
CA TRP A 59 -13.78 9.91 0.00
C TRP A 59 -13.15 8.52 -0.17
N ARG A 60 -12.58 7.94 0.88
CA ARG A 60 -12.07 6.55 0.91
C ARG A 60 -13.14 5.57 1.34
N THR A 61 -13.73 4.84 0.39
CA THR A 61 -14.72 3.80 0.62
C THR A 61 -14.14 2.52 1.21
N ASP A 62 -12.81 2.35 1.14
CA ASP A 62 -12.09 1.26 1.80
C ASP A 62 -11.99 1.43 3.32
N LEU A 63 -12.29 2.63 3.84
CA LEU A 63 -12.21 2.96 5.27
C LEU A 63 -13.59 2.97 5.94
N LYS A 64 -13.66 2.33 7.10
CA LYS A 64 -14.78 2.41 8.04
C LYS A 64 -14.63 3.57 9.03
N SER A 65 -13.41 3.80 9.52
CA SER A 65 -13.11 4.89 10.45
C SER A 65 -11.63 5.20 10.49
N VAL A 66 -11.31 6.43 10.86
CA VAL A 66 -9.97 6.89 11.19
C VAL A 66 -9.96 7.35 12.64
N GLN A 67 -9.00 6.85 13.43
CA GLN A 67 -8.81 7.25 14.82
C GLN A 67 -7.42 7.82 15.00
N LEU A 68 -7.33 9.14 15.20
CA LEU A 68 -6.08 9.79 15.54
C LEU A 68 -5.56 9.27 16.89
N LYS A 69 -4.24 9.20 17.02
CA LYS A 69 -3.55 8.85 18.24
C LYS A 69 -2.55 9.96 18.52
N ASP A 70 -2.66 10.53 19.72
CA ASP A 70 -1.59 11.37 20.25
C ASP A 70 -0.41 10.46 20.58
N ASP A 71 0.74 10.76 19.98
CA ASP A 71 2.03 10.23 20.38
C ASP A 71 3.12 11.29 20.15
N ASP A 72 4.24 11.15 20.86
CA ASP A 72 5.34 12.12 20.83
C ASP A 72 6.23 11.98 19.58
N GLU A 73 6.00 10.96 18.75
CA GLU A 73 6.80 10.63 17.56
C GLU A 73 6.16 11.10 16.25
N GLY A 74 5.21 12.04 16.35
CA GLY A 74 4.51 12.64 15.21
C GLY A 74 3.08 12.13 15.05
N MET A 75 2.48 12.42 13.89
CA MET A 75 1.06 12.12 13.69
C MET A 75 0.84 10.63 13.35
N ARG A 76 0.22 9.89 14.28
CA ARG A 76 -0.19 8.49 14.11
C ARG A 76 -1.70 8.34 14.14
N TRP A 77 -2.23 7.41 13.35
CA TRP A 77 -3.64 7.07 13.35
C TRP A 77 -3.89 5.60 13.05
N ILE A 78 -5.08 5.13 13.40
CA ILE A 78 -5.57 3.79 13.09
C ILE A 78 -6.65 3.91 12.02
N GLU A 79 -6.41 3.27 10.89
CA GLU A 79 -7.38 3.06 9.82
C GLU A 79 -8.09 1.72 10.07
N SER A 80 -9.41 1.76 10.32
CA SER A 80 -10.23 0.56 10.34
C SER A 80 -10.81 0.35 8.94
N LEU A 81 -10.53 -0.80 8.33
CA LEU A 81 -10.97 -1.08 6.96
C LEU A 81 -12.43 -1.54 6.92
N ALA A 82 -13.16 -1.19 5.86
CA ALA A 82 -14.55 -1.58 5.66
C ALA A 82 -14.73 -3.10 5.60
N GLN A 83 -13.77 -3.82 4.99
CA GLN A 83 -13.74 -5.28 4.90
C GLN A 83 -13.19 -5.96 6.17
N GLY A 84 -12.87 -5.19 7.21
CA GLY A 84 -12.28 -5.67 8.45
C GLY A 84 -10.75 -5.60 8.47
N GLY A 85 -10.21 -5.65 9.68
CA GLY A 85 -8.78 -5.40 9.93
C GLY A 85 -8.47 -3.94 10.25
N LYS A 86 -7.25 -3.72 10.76
CA LYS A 86 -6.75 -2.41 11.16
C LYS A 86 -5.35 -2.21 10.60
N ILE A 87 -5.10 -1.01 10.09
CA ILE A 87 -3.78 -0.53 9.69
C ILE A 87 -3.41 0.61 10.62
N THR A 88 -2.19 0.57 11.15
CA THR A 88 -1.60 1.71 11.84
C THR A 88 -0.80 2.50 10.84
N ALA A 89 -1.16 3.77 10.66
CA ALA A 89 -0.51 4.67 9.74
C ALA A 89 0.21 5.76 10.53
N ARG A 90 1.39 6.15 10.05
CA ARG A 90 2.21 7.19 10.67
C ARG A 90 2.82 8.08 9.61
N LYS A 91 2.69 9.39 9.80
CA LYS A 91 3.28 10.40 8.92
C LYS A 91 4.79 10.42 9.13
N GLN A 92 5.56 10.13 8.07
CA GLN A 92 7.03 10.13 8.09
C GLN A 92 7.61 11.44 7.59
N LYS A 93 6.93 12.08 6.63
CA LYS A 93 7.34 13.35 6.05
C LYS A 93 6.12 14.12 5.59
N GLU A 94 6.17 15.43 5.78
CA GLU A 94 5.15 16.37 5.31
C GLU A 94 5.80 17.68 4.94
N VAL A 95 5.60 18.07 3.69
CA VAL A 95 5.98 19.37 3.15
C VAL A 95 4.73 19.93 2.49
N VAL A 96 4.16 20.97 3.10
CA VAL A 96 2.90 21.58 2.70
C VAL A 96 2.87 21.85 1.20
N ASN A 97 1.79 21.42 0.54
CA ASN A 97 1.56 21.56 -0.90
C ASN A 97 2.64 20.91 -1.80
N LYS A 98 3.44 19.98 -1.28
CA LYS A 98 4.54 19.39 -2.06
C LYS A 98 4.65 17.89 -1.88
N GLU A 99 4.65 17.38 -0.66
CA GLU A 99 4.98 15.98 -0.42
C GLU A 99 4.41 15.48 0.90
N ILE A 100 3.79 14.31 0.88
CA ILE A 100 3.39 13.57 2.08
C ILE A 100 3.83 12.13 1.95
N VAL A 101 4.48 11.61 3.00
CA VAL A 101 4.91 10.21 3.10
C VAL A 101 4.32 9.60 4.37
N VAL A 102 3.63 8.48 4.21
CA VAL A 102 2.95 7.75 5.28
C VAL A 102 3.48 6.33 5.32
N GLN A 103 3.96 5.89 6.47
CA GLN A 103 4.29 4.49 6.74
C GLN A 103 3.04 3.74 7.20
N LEU A 104 2.83 2.54 6.67
CA LEU A 104 1.73 1.66 7.00
C LEU A 104 2.24 0.42 7.74
N SER A 105 1.58 0.05 8.84
CA SER A 105 1.94 -1.09 9.68
C SER A 105 0.72 -1.92 10.07
N LYS A 106 0.90 -3.22 10.25
CA LYS A 106 -0.09 -4.15 10.79
C LYS A 106 0.47 -4.77 12.07
N GLY A 107 -0.05 -4.35 13.22
CA GLY A 107 0.59 -4.63 14.51
C GLY A 107 1.97 -3.97 14.56
N SER A 108 2.99 -4.72 14.97
CA SER A 108 4.40 -4.26 15.01
C SER A 108 5.12 -4.34 13.66
N GLN A 109 4.49 -4.93 12.63
CA GLN A 109 5.15 -5.14 11.34
C GLN A 109 4.83 -4.00 10.36
N VAL A 110 5.87 -3.35 9.84
CA VAL A 110 5.75 -2.46 8.69
C VAL A 110 5.35 -3.26 7.45
N ILE A 111 4.27 -2.82 6.81
CA ILE A 111 3.71 -3.45 5.61
C ILE A 111 3.92 -2.61 4.36
N GLY A 112 4.35 -1.35 4.50
CA GLY A 112 4.60 -0.50 3.35
C GLY A 112 4.67 0.99 3.64
N THR A 113 4.76 1.76 2.56
CA THR A 113 4.63 3.22 2.55
C THR A 113 3.68 3.66 1.44
N ARG A 114 3.00 4.78 1.68
CA ARG A 114 2.24 5.53 0.69
C ARG A 114 2.80 6.93 0.63
N GLU A 115 3.08 7.40 -0.57
CA GLU A 115 3.67 8.70 -0.85
C GLU A 115 2.84 9.41 -1.92
N ALA A 116 2.67 10.72 -1.76
CA ALA A 116 2.12 11.59 -2.77
C ALA A 116 2.99 12.85 -2.91
N VAL A 117 3.50 13.09 -4.11
CA VAL A 117 4.25 14.30 -4.48
C VAL A 117 3.39 15.15 -5.39
N LEU A 118 3.16 16.40 -5.01
CA LEU A 118 2.27 17.33 -5.68
C LEU A 118 3.06 18.43 -6.39
N SER A 119 2.54 18.91 -7.52
CA SER A 119 3.05 20.08 -8.22
C SER A 119 1.91 20.81 -8.91
N ALA A 120 1.84 22.12 -8.74
CA ALA A 120 0.87 22.95 -9.44
C ALA A 120 1.24 23.03 -10.93
N VAL A 121 0.26 22.84 -11.81
CA VAL A 121 0.45 22.88 -13.27
C VAL A 121 -0.74 23.59 -13.92
N PRO A 122 -0.60 24.07 -15.18
CA PRO A 122 -1.76 24.55 -15.93
C PRO A 122 -2.85 23.46 -15.98
N GLY A 123 -4.06 23.80 -15.54
CA GLY A 123 -5.20 22.89 -15.49
C GLY A 123 -5.41 22.12 -14.16
N GLY A 124 -4.56 22.33 -13.15
CA GLY A 124 -4.80 21.81 -11.79
C GLY A 124 -3.53 21.37 -11.06
N THR A 125 -3.57 20.19 -10.46
CA THR A 125 -2.47 19.65 -9.66
C THR A 125 -2.03 18.32 -10.23
N ARG A 126 -0.75 18.22 -10.59
CA ARG A 126 -0.12 16.94 -10.92
C ARG A 126 0.28 16.25 -9.62
N ILE A 127 -0.08 15.00 -9.46
CA ILE A 127 0.27 14.19 -8.29
C ILE A 127 0.96 12.92 -8.74
N THR A 128 2.12 12.64 -8.17
CA THR A 128 2.79 11.35 -8.29
C THR A 128 2.51 10.55 -7.04
N PHE A 129 1.67 9.52 -7.17
CA PHE A 129 1.40 8.57 -6.10
C PHE A 129 2.37 7.40 -6.19
N THR A 130 3.01 7.06 -5.08
CA THR A 130 3.83 5.86 -4.95
C THR A 130 3.32 5.04 -3.77
N GLU A 131 3.09 3.74 -3.99
CA GLU A 131 2.83 2.79 -2.92
C GLU A 131 3.90 1.69 -2.96
N THR A 132 4.56 1.49 -1.82
CA THR A 132 5.54 0.42 -1.65
C THR A 132 5.01 -0.56 -0.63
N ALA A 133 4.82 -1.82 -1.00
CA ALA A 133 4.48 -2.89 -0.09
C ALA A 133 5.73 -3.67 0.33
N VAL A 134 5.78 -4.10 1.59
CA VAL A 134 6.88 -4.87 2.18
C VAL A 134 6.35 -6.23 2.64
N THR A 135 6.92 -7.30 2.09
CA THR A 135 6.51 -8.67 2.37
C THR A 135 7.69 -9.53 2.76
N LYS A 136 7.78 -9.89 4.04
CA LYS A 136 8.91 -10.66 4.56
C LYS A 136 8.82 -12.16 4.26
N ASN A 137 7.61 -12.74 4.21
CA ASN A 137 7.40 -14.17 4.05
C ASN A 137 7.62 -14.63 2.58
N PRO A 138 8.53 -15.59 2.31
CA PRO A 138 8.84 -16.08 0.95
C PRO A 138 7.63 -16.56 0.14
N TRP A 139 6.71 -17.29 0.77
CA TRP A 139 5.49 -17.79 0.12
C TRP A 139 4.58 -16.63 -0.32
N GLN A 140 4.48 -15.60 0.51
CA GLN A 140 3.71 -14.40 0.18
C GLN A 140 4.39 -13.56 -0.88
N ARG A 141 5.74 -13.49 -0.90
CA ARG A 141 6.49 -12.81 -1.97
C ARG A 141 6.21 -13.43 -3.32
N LEU A 142 6.22 -14.77 -3.41
CA LEU A 142 5.90 -15.47 -4.65
C LEU A 142 4.47 -15.15 -5.12
N ASN A 143 3.48 -15.21 -4.22
CA ASN A 143 2.09 -14.87 -4.53
C ASN A 143 1.90 -13.40 -4.93
N MET A 144 2.69 -12.48 -4.37
CA MET A 144 2.66 -11.06 -4.75
C MET A 144 3.36 -10.80 -6.07
N HIS A 145 4.45 -11.51 -6.37
CA HIS A 145 5.15 -11.37 -7.65
C HIS A 145 4.27 -11.79 -8.83
N MET A 146 3.45 -12.81 -8.65
CA MET A 146 2.48 -13.25 -9.67
C MET A 146 1.24 -12.35 -9.77
N GLY A 147 1.07 -11.35 -8.89
CA GLY A 147 -0.17 -10.58 -8.78
C GLY A 147 0.03 -9.07 -8.76
N SER A 148 -0.75 -8.33 -9.56
CA SER A 148 -0.77 -6.85 -9.58
C SER A 148 -1.50 -6.21 -8.39
N LYS A 149 -1.43 -6.81 -7.19
CA LYS A 149 -2.24 -6.39 -6.03
C LYS A 149 -1.93 -4.96 -5.58
N VAL A 150 -0.66 -4.59 -5.47
CA VAL A 150 -0.24 -3.24 -5.06
C VAL A 150 -0.71 -2.21 -6.08
N ASP A 151 -0.56 -2.54 -7.36
CA ASP A 151 -0.98 -1.69 -8.47
C ASP A 151 -2.50 -1.44 -8.49
N LYS A 152 -3.29 -2.51 -8.36
CA LYS A 152 -4.76 -2.43 -8.28
C LYS A 152 -5.22 -1.63 -7.07
N HIS A 153 -4.55 -1.80 -5.93
CA HIS A 153 -4.87 -1.07 -4.72
C HIS A 153 -4.58 0.43 -4.88
N LEU A 154 -3.40 0.78 -5.39
CA LEU A 154 -3.03 2.16 -5.69
C LEU A 154 -4.01 2.80 -6.69
N GLN A 155 -4.38 2.08 -7.75
CA GLN A 155 -5.35 2.56 -8.73
C GLN A 155 -6.71 2.84 -8.08
N SER A 156 -7.20 1.94 -7.21
CA SER A 156 -8.48 2.15 -6.51
C SER A 156 -8.43 3.39 -5.61
N TYR A 157 -7.34 3.57 -4.87
CA TYR A 157 -7.12 4.75 -4.04
C TYR A 157 -7.14 6.05 -4.86
N ILE A 158 -6.45 6.06 -6.00
CA ILE A 158 -6.38 7.19 -6.94
C ILE A 158 -7.76 7.52 -7.52
N GLU A 159 -8.53 6.52 -7.95
CA GLU A 159 -9.85 6.76 -8.54
C GLU A 159 -10.83 7.34 -7.53
N GLN A 160 -10.82 6.83 -6.29
CA GLN A 160 -11.61 7.38 -5.20
C GLN A 160 -11.21 8.82 -4.89
N PHE A 161 -9.91 9.09 -4.84
CA PHE A 161 -9.38 10.45 -4.65
C PHE A 161 -9.85 11.40 -5.75
N LYS A 162 -9.72 11.01 -7.01
CA LYS A 162 -10.16 11.82 -8.17
C LYS A 162 -11.68 12.03 -8.17
N ALA A 163 -12.45 11.03 -7.77
CA ALA A 163 -13.91 11.13 -7.69
C ALA A 163 -14.38 12.24 -6.72
N ARG A 164 -13.60 12.55 -5.68
CA ARG A 164 -13.89 13.65 -4.74
C ARG A 164 -13.93 15.04 -5.39
N PHE A 165 -13.26 15.22 -6.53
CA PHE A 165 -13.17 16.50 -7.27
C PHE A 165 -14.03 16.54 -8.54
N LYS A 166 -14.77 15.45 -8.85
CA LYS A 166 -15.69 15.40 -10.00
C LYS A 166 -17.11 15.85 -9.64
N ARG A 167 -17.32 16.35 -8.42
CA ARG A 167 -18.60 16.87 -7.93
C ARG A 167 -18.75 18.35 -8.25
#